data_AF-A0A258RS49-F1
#
_entry.id   AF-A0A258RS49-F1
#
_cell.length_a   1.000
_cell.length_b   1.000
_cell.length_c   1.000
_cell.angle_alpha   90.00
_cell.angle_beta   90.00
_cell.angle_gamma   90.00
#
_symmetry.space_group_name_H-M   'P 1'
#
loop_
_entity.id
_entity.type
_entity.pdbx_description
1 polymer ?
#
loop_
_entity_poly.entity_id
_entity_poly.type
_entity_poly.pdbx_seq_one_letter_code
_entity_poly.pdbx_strand_id
1 'polypeptide(L)'
;MTSLTFKRACITAVISPALVLAFAPAHAAAPVAAKPTSPALTCHVMTPEGLSYTVLKAGKGERPNAESKVVVNYKGMLTADGTQFDSGQAAQFPVGGVIPGFAQGLQLMQAGGSYRLCIPSKLGYGEAGTGPIPANADLVFEVDLLSFTSPPPKPVIPVAERSCTQTTSSGLGFDVLKAAAGKNPTDGDLVLVDFTVFDATSGVVQQKSEWEKIPLRQTAPFFSESLKMMSIGSTYRFCMPKAANAASASNVIVTLVDLRPAPAADN
;
A
#
# COMPACT_ATOMS: atom_id res chain seq x y z
N MET A 1 -33.46 -84.12 28.06
CA MET A 1 -34.38 -85.03 27.35
C MET A 1 -34.39 -84.59 25.89
N THR A 2 -33.30 -84.74 25.13
CA THR A 2 -32.65 -85.98 24.65
C THR A 2 -33.62 -86.82 23.81
N SER A 3 -33.53 -86.71 22.48
CA SER A 3 -33.88 -87.82 21.59
C SER A 3 -33.06 -87.73 20.30
N LEU A 4 -32.01 -88.55 20.27
CA LEU A 4 -31.31 -89.03 19.09
C LEU A 4 -32.25 -89.94 18.29
N THR A 5 -32.17 -89.91 16.95
CA THR A 5 -32.37 -91.15 16.17
C THR A 5 -31.52 -91.16 14.90
N PHE A 6 -30.72 -92.22 14.82
CA PHE A 6 -29.80 -92.67 13.77
C PHE A 6 -30.52 -93.30 12.58
N LYS A 7 -29.93 -93.21 11.36
CA LYS A 7 -29.56 -94.35 10.47
C LYS A 7 -29.01 -93.83 9.12
N ARG A 8 -27.75 -94.17 8.79
CA ARG A 8 -27.29 -95.16 7.77
C ARG A 8 -27.50 -94.68 6.31
N ALA A 9 -26.55 -94.75 5.36
CA ALA A 9 -25.37 -95.58 5.18
C ALA A 9 -24.50 -95.05 4.00
N CYS A 10 -23.24 -95.54 3.92
CA CYS A 10 -22.46 -95.86 2.70
C CYS A 10 -21.97 -94.65 1.85
N ILE A 11 -20.78 -94.57 1.25
CA ILE A 11 -19.84 -95.57 0.71
C ILE A 11 -18.51 -94.83 0.34
N THR A 12 -17.37 -95.51 0.48
CA THR A 12 -16.03 -95.37 -0.18
C THR A 12 -15.44 -93.97 -0.42
N ALA A 13 -14.35 -93.58 0.26
CA ALA A 13 -12.94 -93.84 -0.12
C ALA A 13 -12.53 -93.24 -1.48
N VAL A 14 -11.67 -92.19 -1.48
CA VAL A 14 -10.39 -92.08 -2.20
C VAL A 14 -9.60 -90.91 -1.58
N ILE A 15 -8.39 -91.17 -1.11
CA ILE A 15 -7.42 -90.14 -0.69
C ILE A 15 -6.63 -89.74 -1.94
N SER A 16 -6.78 -88.51 -2.40
CA SER A 16 -5.92 -87.90 -3.43
C SER A 16 -5.04 -86.82 -2.78
N PRO A 17 -3.71 -86.88 -2.91
CA PRO A 17 -2.82 -85.80 -2.52
C PRO A 17 -2.51 -84.96 -3.77
N ALA A 18 -3.05 -83.75 -3.89
CA ALA A 18 -2.51 -82.81 -4.87
C ALA A 18 -2.94 -81.36 -4.61
N LEU A 19 -1.91 -80.56 -4.37
CA LEU A 19 -1.78 -79.17 -4.78
C LEU A 19 -2.63 -78.14 -4.01
N VAL A 20 -2.03 -77.63 -2.94
CA VAL A 20 -2.32 -76.29 -2.41
C VAL A 20 -2.03 -75.28 -3.52
N LEU A 21 -3.07 -74.84 -4.22
CA LEU A 21 -3.02 -73.63 -5.04
C LEU A 21 -2.93 -72.44 -4.08
N ALA A 22 -1.71 -71.94 -3.89
CA ALA A 22 -1.48 -70.62 -3.34
C ALA A 22 -2.15 -69.60 -4.29
N PHE A 23 -3.34 -69.13 -3.93
CA PHE A 23 -3.89 -67.91 -4.50
C PHE A 23 -2.98 -66.77 -4.07
N ALA A 24 -2.07 -66.36 -4.97
CA ALA A 24 -1.39 -65.09 -4.85
C ALA A 24 -2.45 -63.99 -4.73
N PRO A 25 -2.34 -63.05 -3.78
CA PRO A 25 -3.22 -61.90 -3.78
C PRO A 25 -2.97 -61.14 -5.08
N ALA A 26 -4.02 -61.03 -5.89
CA ALA A 26 -4.06 -60.08 -6.99
C ALA A 26 -3.68 -58.73 -6.38
N HIS A 27 -2.48 -58.23 -6.72
CA HIS A 27 -2.13 -56.85 -6.50
C HIS A 27 -3.14 -56.04 -7.32
N ALA A 28 -4.21 -55.61 -6.67
CA ALA A 28 -4.99 -54.49 -7.14
C ALA A 28 -3.99 -53.35 -7.32
N ALA A 29 -3.66 -53.04 -8.59
CA ALA A 29 -2.93 -51.83 -8.91
C ALA A 29 -3.72 -50.69 -8.29
N ALA A 30 -3.13 -50.05 -7.28
CA ALA A 30 -3.68 -48.84 -6.69
C ALA A 30 -4.01 -47.85 -7.81
N PRO A 31 -5.14 -47.14 -7.76
CA PRO A 31 -5.40 -46.09 -8.74
C PRO A 31 -4.23 -45.12 -8.66
N VAL A 32 -3.56 -44.89 -9.79
CA VAL A 32 -2.55 -43.85 -9.93
C VAL A 32 -3.22 -42.56 -9.50
N ALA A 33 -2.86 -42.07 -8.31
CA ALA A 33 -3.34 -40.80 -7.80
C ALA A 33 -2.98 -39.74 -8.83
N ALA A 34 -3.99 -39.20 -9.51
CA ALA A 34 -3.81 -38.08 -10.41
C ALA A 34 -3.15 -36.94 -9.60
N LYS A 35 -1.97 -36.49 -10.05
CA LYS A 35 -1.32 -35.29 -9.55
C LYS A 35 -2.37 -34.17 -9.52
N PRO A 36 -2.50 -33.37 -8.43
CA PRO A 36 -3.53 -32.35 -8.36
C PRO A 36 -3.42 -31.45 -9.59
N THR A 37 -4.49 -31.41 -10.38
CA THR A 37 -4.67 -30.47 -11.47
C THR A 37 -4.37 -29.09 -10.90
N SER A 38 -3.35 -28.41 -11.43
CA SER A 38 -2.95 -27.09 -10.96
C SER A 38 -4.21 -26.24 -10.79
N PRO A 39 -4.41 -25.58 -9.62
CA PRO A 39 -5.58 -24.74 -9.43
C PRO A 39 -5.63 -23.76 -10.60
N ALA A 40 -6.77 -23.70 -11.29
CA ALA A 40 -6.93 -22.84 -12.45
C ALA A 40 -6.43 -21.43 -12.08
N LEU A 41 -5.34 -20.97 -12.70
CA LEU A 41 -4.69 -19.68 -12.44
C LEU A 41 -5.49 -18.53 -13.05
N THR A 42 -6.81 -18.59 -12.92
CA THR A 42 -7.76 -17.68 -13.52
C THR A 42 -8.21 -16.62 -12.54
N CYS A 43 -8.41 -15.42 -13.05
CA CYS A 43 -9.00 -14.30 -12.35
C CYS A 43 -10.33 -13.89 -13.01
N HIS A 44 -11.28 -13.41 -12.22
CA HIS A 44 -12.66 -13.22 -12.70
C HIS A 44 -13.11 -11.75 -12.75
N VAL A 45 -12.43 -10.85 -12.03
CA VAL A 45 -12.76 -9.42 -12.00
C VAL A 45 -11.59 -8.64 -12.58
N MET A 46 -11.84 -7.70 -13.50
CA MET A 46 -10.81 -6.88 -14.12
C MET A 46 -10.99 -5.40 -13.76
N THR A 47 -9.89 -4.74 -13.38
CA THR A 47 -9.85 -3.30 -13.14
C THR A 47 -9.70 -2.54 -14.47
N PRO A 48 -10.04 -1.23 -14.52
CA PRO A 48 -9.85 -0.42 -15.72
C PRO A 48 -8.40 -0.39 -16.23
N GLU A 49 -7.43 -0.55 -15.34
CA GLU A 49 -5.99 -0.54 -15.66
C GLU A 49 -5.52 -1.88 -16.27
N GLY A 50 -6.35 -2.93 -16.17
CA GLY A 50 -6.12 -4.25 -16.74
C GLY A 50 -5.56 -5.28 -15.75
N LEU A 51 -5.45 -4.95 -14.46
CA LEU A 51 -5.23 -5.96 -13.42
C LEU A 51 -6.48 -6.84 -13.32
N SER A 52 -6.32 -8.16 -13.28
CA SER A 52 -7.43 -9.05 -12.94
C SER A 52 -7.22 -9.70 -11.57
N TYR A 53 -8.29 -9.99 -10.84
CA TYR A 53 -8.20 -10.66 -9.55
C TYR A 53 -9.40 -11.58 -9.25
N THR A 54 -9.21 -12.46 -8.26
CA THR A 54 -10.26 -13.26 -7.64
C THR A 54 -10.07 -13.23 -6.13
N VAL A 55 -11.15 -12.98 -5.39
CA VAL A 55 -11.15 -13.09 -3.93
C VAL A 55 -11.25 -14.57 -3.55
N LEU A 56 -10.19 -15.15 -2.99
CA LEU A 56 -10.17 -16.53 -2.52
C LEU A 56 -10.75 -16.62 -1.11
N LYS A 57 -10.45 -15.62 -0.28
CA LYS A 57 -10.99 -15.44 1.07
C LYS A 57 -11.15 -13.95 1.34
N ALA A 58 -12.35 -13.53 1.74
CA ALA A 58 -12.59 -12.15 2.12
C ALA A 58 -11.86 -11.81 3.44
N GLY A 59 -11.19 -10.66 3.46
CA GLY A 59 -10.70 -10.04 4.69
C GLY A 59 -11.77 -9.19 5.38
N LYS A 60 -11.36 -8.39 6.36
CA LYS A 60 -12.24 -7.44 7.05
C LYS A 60 -11.53 -6.10 7.28
N GLY A 61 -12.33 -5.04 7.44
CA GLY A 61 -11.84 -3.72 7.80
C GLY A 61 -11.32 -2.91 6.62
N GLU A 62 -10.39 -2.01 6.93
CA GLU A 62 -9.80 -1.09 5.97
C GLU A 62 -8.86 -1.80 4.98
N ARG A 63 -8.52 -1.08 3.91
CA ARG A 63 -7.58 -1.51 2.88
C ARG A 63 -6.29 -0.70 2.99
N PRO A 64 -5.13 -1.28 2.66
CA PRO A 64 -3.90 -0.51 2.49
C PRO A 64 -4.08 0.59 1.43
N ASN A 65 -3.47 1.74 1.64
CA ASN A 65 -3.30 2.78 0.62
C ASN A 65 -1.88 2.72 0.00
N ALA A 66 -1.62 3.53 -1.02
CA ALA A 66 -0.33 3.55 -1.72
C ALA A 66 0.89 3.85 -0.82
N GLU A 67 0.70 4.56 0.30
CA GLU A 67 1.77 4.88 1.26
C GLU A 67 1.91 3.83 2.38
N SER A 68 1.09 2.77 2.37
CA SER A 68 1.07 1.76 3.42
C SER A 68 2.25 0.79 3.34
N LYS A 69 2.59 0.18 4.47
CA LYS A 69 3.47 -0.98 4.56
C LYS A 69 2.63 -2.21 4.89
N VAL A 70 2.73 -3.25 4.07
CA VAL A 70 1.96 -4.50 4.22
C VAL A 70 2.84 -5.63 4.74
N VAL A 71 2.23 -6.59 5.42
CA VAL A 71 2.81 -7.90 5.75
C VAL A 71 1.99 -8.97 5.03
N VAL A 72 2.64 -9.74 4.16
CA VAL A 72 1.95 -10.73 3.31
C VAL A 72 2.64 -12.08 3.31
N ASN A 73 1.85 -13.14 3.10
CA ASN A 73 2.36 -14.36 2.49
C ASN A 73 2.04 -14.30 1.00
N TYR A 74 2.95 -14.74 0.15
CA TYR A 74 2.66 -14.78 -1.28
C TYR A 74 3.39 -15.89 -2.02
N LYS A 75 2.86 -16.24 -3.18
CA LYS A 75 3.46 -17.11 -4.18
C LYS A 75 3.28 -16.49 -5.56
N GLY A 76 4.37 -16.26 -6.27
CA GLY A 76 4.41 -15.75 -7.64
C GLY A 76 4.66 -16.86 -8.65
N MET A 77 3.82 -16.94 -9.68
CA MET A 77 3.83 -17.96 -10.73
C MET A 77 3.73 -17.34 -12.11
N LEU A 78 4.36 -17.96 -13.11
CA LEU A 78 4.16 -17.60 -14.51
C LEU A 78 2.78 -18.09 -14.98
N THR A 79 2.04 -17.24 -15.69
CA THR A 79 0.70 -17.61 -16.20
C THR A 79 0.78 -18.70 -17.26
N ALA A 80 1.88 -18.75 -18.03
CA ALA A 80 2.05 -19.65 -19.16
C ALA A 80 2.07 -21.14 -18.78
N ASP A 81 2.70 -21.47 -17.66
CA ASP A 81 2.95 -22.86 -17.25
C ASP A 81 2.73 -23.13 -15.75
N GLY A 82 2.45 -22.09 -14.95
CA GLY A 82 2.30 -22.16 -13.51
C GLY A 82 3.62 -22.32 -12.76
N THR A 83 4.76 -22.16 -13.42
CA THR A 83 6.08 -22.25 -12.78
C THR A 83 6.20 -21.16 -11.71
N GLN A 84 6.42 -21.59 -10.47
CA GLN A 84 6.68 -20.67 -9.37
C GLN A 84 8.06 -20.05 -9.54
N PHE A 85 8.13 -18.73 -9.53
CA PHE A 85 9.38 -17.98 -9.64
C PHE A 85 9.78 -17.28 -8.32
N ASP A 86 8.80 -17.05 -7.42
CA ASP A 86 9.05 -16.40 -6.13
C ASP A 86 8.01 -16.80 -5.07
N SER A 87 8.35 -16.66 -3.79
CA SER A 87 7.44 -16.79 -2.66
C SER A 87 8.00 -16.16 -1.40
N GLY A 88 7.14 -15.65 -0.54
CA GLY A 88 7.53 -15.11 0.75
C GLY A 88 6.53 -15.47 1.85
N GLN A 89 7.03 -15.56 3.08
CA GLN A 89 6.23 -15.70 4.29
C GLN A 89 6.49 -14.51 5.21
N ALA A 90 5.41 -13.90 5.71
CA ALA A 90 5.43 -12.67 6.50
C ALA A 90 6.33 -11.57 5.88
N ALA A 91 6.39 -11.52 4.55
CA ALA A 91 7.21 -10.58 3.81
C ALA A 91 6.63 -9.17 3.91
N GLN A 92 7.51 -8.19 4.09
CA GLN A 92 7.12 -6.80 4.29
C GLN A 92 7.44 -5.96 3.06
N PHE A 93 6.43 -5.26 2.55
CA PHE A 93 6.59 -4.40 1.38
C PHE A 93 5.96 -3.03 1.63
N PRO A 94 6.63 -1.92 1.24
CA PRO A 94 5.92 -0.69 0.97
C PRO A 94 5.04 -0.90 -0.28
N VAL A 95 3.76 -0.56 -0.22
CA VAL A 95 2.81 -0.75 -1.36
C VAL A 95 3.31 -0.04 -2.61
N GLY A 96 3.89 1.15 -2.50
CA GLY A 96 4.47 1.88 -3.63
C GLY A 96 5.83 1.37 -4.12
N GLY A 97 6.45 0.37 -3.47
CA GLY A 97 7.79 -0.13 -3.82
C GLY A 97 7.82 -1.47 -4.54
N VAL A 98 6.67 -1.95 -5.02
CA VAL A 98 6.50 -3.21 -5.75
C VAL A 98 5.95 -2.93 -7.15
N ILE A 99 5.93 -3.95 -8.02
CA ILE A 99 5.41 -3.80 -9.40
C ILE A 99 3.98 -3.24 -9.40
N PRO A 100 3.60 -2.42 -10.40
CA PRO A 100 2.32 -1.70 -10.40
C PRO A 100 1.09 -2.59 -10.18
N GLY A 101 1.03 -3.77 -10.81
CA GLY A 101 -0.10 -4.69 -10.66
C GLY A 101 -0.21 -5.28 -9.26
N PHE A 102 0.92 -5.53 -8.59
CA PHE A 102 0.93 -6.03 -7.21
C PHE A 102 0.52 -4.91 -6.24
N ALA A 103 1.03 -3.69 -6.45
CA ALA A 103 0.63 -2.50 -5.69
C ALA A 103 -0.88 -2.21 -5.80
N GLN A 104 -1.45 -2.32 -7.00
CA GLN A 104 -2.89 -2.19 -7.24
C GLN A 104 -3.66 -3.30 -6.52
N GLY A 105 -3.21 -4.56 -6.66
CA GLY A 105 -3.85 -5.70 -6.00
C GLY A 105 -3.89 -5.58 -4.48
N LEU A 106 -2.78 -5.18 -3.85
CA LEU A 106 -2.72 -4.96 -2.40
C LEU A 106 -3.73 -3.92 -1.92
N GLN A 107 -3.98 -2.86 -2.69
CA GLN A 107 -4.96 -1.81 -2.35
C GLN A 107 -6.42 -2.25 -2.52
N LEU A 108 -6.67 -3.37 -3.20
CA LEU A 108 -8.00 -4.00 -3.29
C LEU A 108 -8.28 -4.96 -2.12
N MET A 109 -7.22 -5.44 -1.46
CA MET A 109 -7.30 -6.42 -0.37
C MET A 109 -7.70 -5.78 0.96
N GLN A 110 -8.34 -6.58 1.81
CA GLN A 110 -8.61 -6.26 3.22
C GLN A 110 -7.77 -7.17 4.11
N ALA A 111 -7.39 -6.70 5.30
CA ALA A 111 -6.59 -7.49 6.24
C ALA A 111 -7.26 -8.83 6.58
N GLY A 112 -6.46 -9.89 6.64
CA GLY A 112 -6.88 -11.28 6.81
C GLY A 112 -7.45 -11.95 5.55
N GLY A 113 -7.48 -11.26 4.42
CA GLY A 113 -7.99 -11.75 3.13
C GLY A 113 -6.93 -12.42 2.27
N SER A 114 -7.38 -13.34 1.40
CA SER A 114 -6.55 -14.08 0.44
C SER A 114 -7.06 -13.83 -0.97
N TYR A 115 -6.19 -13.36 -1.86
CA TYR A 115 -6.53 -12.95 -3.22
C TYR A 115 -5.61 -13.61 -4.22
N ARG A 116 -6.16 -13.94 -5.39
CA ARG A 116 -5.36 -14.21 -6.58
C ARG A 116 -5.34 -12.97 -7.45
N LEU A 117 -4.16 -12.55 -7.87
CA LEU A 117 -3.89 -11.42 -8.74
C LEU A 117 -3.30 -11.95 -10.04
N CYS A 118 -3.92 -11.65 -11.18
CA CYS A 118 -3.41 -11.95 -12.51
C CYS A 118 -2.95 -10.64 -13.13
N ILE A 119 -1.64 -10.48 -13.20
CA ILE A 119 -0.94 -9.25 -13.53
C ILE A 119 -0.42 -9.37 -14.98
N PRO A 120 -0.97 -8.62 -15.94
CA PRO A 120 -0.41 -8.60 -17.28
C PRO A 120 0.99 -8.00 -17.27
N SER A 121 1.84 -8.39 -18.22
CA SER A 121 3.25 -8.00 -18.28
C SER A 121 3.48 -6.49 -18.19
N LYS A 122 2.60 -5.68 -18.80
CA LYS A 122 2.61 -4.19 -18.72
C LYS A 122 2.50 -3.62 -17.30
N LEU A 123 1.90 -4.36 -16.36
CA LEU A 123 1.78 -4.02 -14.93
C LEU A 123 2.80 -4.81 -14.08
N GLY A 124 3.63 -5.65 -14.69
CA GLY A 124 4.69 -6.44 -14.08
C GLY A 124 6.07 -5.97 -14.54
N TYR A 125 6.82 -6.86 -15.19
CA TYR A 125 8.20 -6.61 -15.61
C TYR A 125 8.36 -6.27 -17.11
N GLY A 126 7.25 -6.13 -17.84
CA GLY A 126 7.20 -5.63 -19.22
C GLY A 126 8.06 -6.41 -20.21
N GLU A 127 8.49 -5.73 -21.28
CA GLU A 127 9.28 -6.30 -22.37
C GLU A 127 10.67 -6.77 -21.95
N ALA A 128 11.21 -6.23 -20.85
CA ALA A 128 12.53 -6.60 -20.36
C ALA A 128 12.54 -7.93 -19.60
N GLY A 129 11.46 -8.22 -18.85
CA GLY A 129 11.48 -9.31 -17.87
C GLY A 129 12.47 -9.05 -16.73
N THR A 130 12.74 -10.06 -15.90
CA THR A 130 13.80 -10.00 -14.88
C THR A 130 14.13 -11.38 -14.31
N GLY A 131 15.40 -11.71 -14.12
CA GLY A 131 15.84 -12.97 -13.50
C GLY A 131 15.14 -14.21 -14.11
N PRO A 132 14.35 -14.97 -13.33
CA PRO A 132 13.59 -16.14 -13.82
C PRO A 132 12.32 -15.80 -14.62
N ILE A 133 11.97 -14.51 -14.75
CA ILE A 133 10.75 -14.03 -15.40
C ILE A 133 11.08 -13.60 -16.84
N PRO A 134 10.53 -14.27 -17.87
CA PRO A 134 10.76 -13.91 -19.26
C PRO A 134 10.23 -12.53 -19.64
N ALA A 135 10.74 -12.00 -20.76
CA ALA A 135 10.18 -10.85 -21.43
C ALA A 135 8.68 -11.04 -21.72
N ASN A 136 7.88 -9.99 -21.49
CA ASN A 136 6.44 -9.96 -21.73
C ASN A 136 5.63 -11.04 -20.99
N ALA A 137 6.18 -11.61 -19.90
CA ALA A 137 5.48 -12.63 -19.14
C ALA A 137 4.35 -12.04 -18.28
N ASP A 138 3.16 -12.65 -18.38
CA ASP A 138 2.05 -12.42 -17.46
C ASP A 138 2.25 -13.24 -16.18
N LEU A 139 1.89 -12.67 -15.04
CA LEU A 139 2.16 -13.23 -13.72
C LEU A 139 0.86 -13.53 -12.98
N VAL A 140 0.89 -14.56 -12.13
CA VAL A 140 -0.17 -14.83 -11.15
C VAL A 140 0.43 -14.86 -9.76
N PHE A 141 -0.15 -14.07 -8.87
CA PHE A 141 0.17 -14.08 -7.45
C PHE A 141 -1.00 -14.57 -6.64
N GLU A 142 -0.76 -15.50 -5.73
CA GLU A 142 -1.67 -15.77 -4.61
C GLU A 142 -1.10 -15.08 -3.38
N VAL A 143 -1.90 -14.24 -2.73
CA VAL A 143 -1.45 -13.33 -1.68
C VAL A 143 -2.41 -13.44 -0.50
N ASP A 144 -1.87 -13.69 0.69
CA ASP A 144 -2.55 -13.51 1.96
C ASP A 144 -2.10 -12.17 2.58
N LEU A 145 -3.01 -11.23 2.74
CA LEU A 145 -2.73 -9.98 3.45
C LEU A 145 -2.91 -10.21 4.94
N LEU A 146 -1.81 -10.30 5.69
CA LEU A 146 -1.84 -10.59 7.13
C LEU A 146 -2.20 -9.33 7.92
N SER A 147 -1.48 -8.24 7.66
CA SER A 147 -1.66 -6.94 8.31
C SER A 147 -1.06 -5.84 7.46
N PHE A 148 -1.35 -4.59 7.82
CA PHE A 148 -0.70 -3.42 7.24
C PHE A 148 -0.68 -2.28 8.25
N THR A 149 0.25 -1.35 8.03
CA THR A 149 0.27 -0.05 8.69
C THR A 149 0.18 1.03 7.63
N SER A 150 -0.82 1.90 7.76
CA SER A 150 -0.92 3.11 6.94
C SER A 150 -0.36 4.30 7.72
N PRO A 151 0.34 5.24 7.07
CA PRO A 151 0.57 6.53 7.68
C PRO A 151 -0.78 7.18 8.02
N PRO A 152 -0.86 7.95 9.11
CA PRO A 152 -2.08 8.67 9.44
C PRO A 152 -2.48 9.56 8.25
N PRO A 153 -3.79 9.69 7.96
CA PRO A 153 -4.25 10.58 6.90
C PRO A 153 -3.66 11.98 7.10
N LYS A 154 -3.08 12.54 6.04
CA LYS A 154 -2.56 13.91 6.09
C LYS A 154 -3.72 14.85 6.44
N PRO A 155 -3.56 15.76 7.41
CA PRO A 155 -4.61 16.72 7.76
C PRO A 155 -5.05 17.53 6.54
N VAL A 156 -6.32 17.93 6.51
CA VAL A 156 -6.89 18.69 5.40
C VAL A 156 -7.46 20.00 5.92
N ILE A 157 -7.00 21.12 5.37
CA ILE A 157 -7.53 22.46 5.65
C ILE A 157 -8.94 22.57 5.05
N PRO A 158 -9.97 23.06 5.77
CA PRO A 158 -11.32 23.23 5.23
C PRO A 158 -11.37 24.15 4.01
N VAL A 159 -12.28 23.91 3.06
CA VAL A 159 -12.39 24.68 1.79
C VAL A 159 -12.48 26.20 2.04
N ALA A 160 -13.26 26.62 3.03
CA ALA A 160 -13.44 28.01 3.41
C ALA A 160 -12.14 28.70 3.88
N GLU A 161 -11.12 27.93 4.25
CA GLU A 161 -9.85 28.42 4.78
C GLU A 161 -8.70 28.27 3.76
N ARG A 162 -8.98 27.97 2.49
CA ARG A 162 -7.93 27.77 1.48
C ARG A 162 -7.60 29.01 0.68
N SER A 163 -8.52 29.94 0.49
CA SER A 163 -8.36 31.11 -0.38
C SER A 163 -7.93 32.37 0.36
N CYS A 164 -7.32 33.33 -0.33
CA CYS A 164 -7.01 34.65 0.22
C CYS A 164 -7.94 35.71 -0.36
N THR A 165 -8.33 36.69 0.44
CA THR A 165 -9.21 37.79 0.01
C THR A 165 -8.49 39.11 -0.18
N GLN A 166 -7.30 39.26 0.41
CA GLN A 166 -6.48 40.47 0.30
C GLN A 166 -5.27 40.24 -0.59
N THR A 167 -4.67 41.33 -1.06
CA THR A 167 -3.46 41.28 -1.89
C THR A 167 -2.52 42.40 -1.51
N THR A 168 -1.22 42.12 -1.47
CA THR A 168 -0.17 43.14 -1.28
C THR A 168 0.06 43.94 -2.56
N SER A 169 0.84 45.00 -2.47
CA SER A 169 1.32 45.74 -3.66
C SER A 169 2.17 44.88 -4.61
N SER A 170 2.84 43.85 -4.09
CA SER A 170 3.61 42.89 -4.88
C SER A 170 2.74 41.80 -5.53
N GLY A 171 1.42 41.81 -5.31
CA GLY A 171 0.49 40.82 -5.87
C GLY A 171 0.36 39.53 -5.04
N LEU A 172 0.96 39.48 -3.85
CA LEU A 172 0.83 38.34 -2.95
C LEU A 172 -0.55 38.32 -2.30
N GLY A 173 -1.28 37.22 -2.47
CA GLY A 173 -2.55 37.02 -1.77
C GLY A 173 -2.35 36.72 -0.30
N PHE A 174 -3.12 37.34 0.60
CA PHE A 174 -3.07 37.01 2.02
C PHE A 174 -4.43 37.15 2.71
N ASP A 175 -4.55 36.58 3.90
CA ASP A 175 -5.61 36.86 4.87
C ASP A 175 -5.04 36.83 6.29
N VAL A 176 -5.55 37.72 7.15
CA VAL A 176 -5.24 37.70 8.59
C VAL A 176 -6.20 36.73 9.27
N LEU A 177 -5.70 35.58 9.74
CA LEU A 177 -6.52 34.59 10.45
C LEU A 177 -6.64 34.93 11.94
N LYS A 178 -5.57 35.50 12.51
CA LYS A 178 -5.52 35.99 13.88
C LYS A 178 -4.68 37.26 13.94
N ALA A 179 -5.30 38.37 14.28
CA ALA A 179 -4.58 39.61 14.53
C ALA A 179 -3.88 39.58 15.90
N ALA A 180 -2.77 40.31 16.02
CA ALA A 180 -2.10 40.57 17.29
C ALA A 180 -1.43 41.94 17.24
N ALA A 181 -1.17 42.52 18.41
CA ALA A 181 -0.52 43.83 18.56
C ALA A 181 0.95 43.71 19.01
N GLY A 182 1.58 42.56 18.75
CA GLY A 182 2.99 42.35 19.04
C GLY A 182 3.92 43.16 18.14
N LYS A 183 5.21 43.18 18.47
CA LYS A 183 6.24 43.84 17.64
C LYS A 183 6.29 43.21 16.24
N ASN A 184 6.49 44.03 15.22
CA ASN A 184 6.74 43.57 13.85
C ASN A 184 8.23 43.25 13.64
N PRO A 185 8.56 42.23 12.81
CA PRO A 185 9.94 41.92 12.48
C PRO A 185 10.65 43.04 11.71
N THR A 186 11.98 43.09 11.87
CA THR A 186 12.90 43.95 11.13
C THR A 186 14.00 43.11 10.46
N ASP A 187 14.78 43.70 9.56
CA ASP A 187 15.92 43.00 8.94
C ASP A 187 16.97 42.51 9.94
N GLY A 188 16.99 43.03 11.17
CA GLY A 188 17.90 42.54 12.22
C GLY A 188 17.42 41.27 12.93
N ASP A 189 16.19 40.82 12.68
CA ASP A 189 15.56 39.79 13.49
C ASP A 189 15.70 38.39 12.88
N LEU A 190 15.86 37.42 13.78
CA LEU A 190 15.57 36.00 13.58
C LEU A 190 14.12 35.78 14.01
N VAL A 191 13.24 35.46 13.07
CA VAL A 191 11.85 35.16 13.40
C VAL A 191 11.71 33.70 13.81
N LEU A 192 10.83 33.44 14.76
CA LEU A 192 10.41 32.09 15.13
C LEU A 192 8.97 31.93 14.68
N VAL A 193 8.73 30.95 13.81
CA VAL A 193 7.41 30.75 13.21
C VAL A 193 6.97 29.31 13.33
N ASP A 194 5.66 29.14 13.51
CA ASP A 194 5.00 27.89 13.14
C ASP A 194 4.47 28.08 11.73
N PHE A 195 4.65 27.09 10.86
CA PHE A 195 4.06 27.15 9.53
C PHE A 195 3.44 25.83 9.12
N THR A 196 2.35 25.93 8.35
CA THR A 196 1.65 24.81 7.73
C THR A 196 1.51 25.10 6.23
N VAL A 197 2.22 24.34 5.41
CA VAL A 197 2.08 24.38 3.95
C VAL A 197 1.02 23.36 3.54
N PHE A 198 0.10 23.77 2.68
CA PHE A 198 -0.96 22.92 2.19
C PHE A 198 -1.24 23.17 0.71
N ASP A 199 -1.73 22.15 0.03
CA ASP A 199 -2.17 22.25 -1.35
C ASP A 199 -3.42 23.14 -1.45
N ALA A 200 -3.37 24.18 -2.28
CA ALA A 200 -4.44 25.18 -2.35
C ALA A 200 -5.78 24.60 -2.84
N THR A 201 -5.75 23.50 -3.60
CA THR A 201 -6.95 22.89 -4.19
C THR A 201 -7.56 21.85 -3.26
N SER A 202 -6.79 20.82 -2.93
CA SER A 202 -7.21 19.69 -2.09
C SER A 202 -7.24 20.01 -0.59
N GLY A 203 -6.46 21.01 -0.14
CA GLY A 203 -6.30 21.36 1.27
C GLY A 203 -5.36 20.43 2.04
N VAL A 204 -4.77 19.43 1.39
CA VAL A 204 -3.89 18.45 2.05
C VAL A 204 -2.65 19.16 2.58
N VAL A 205 -2.38 19.00 3.87
CA VAL A 205 -1.16 19.50 4.52
C VAL A 205 0.04 18.73 3.97
N GLN A 206 0.97 19.48 3.39
CA GLN A 206 2.21 18.99 2.78
C GLN A 206 3.37 19.03 3.78
N GLN A 207 3.40 20.05 4.63
CA GLN A 207 4.45 20.25 5.62
C GLN A 207 3.92 21.04 6.80
N LYS A 208 4.38 20.68 8.01
CA LYS A 208 4.15 21.44 9.22
C LYS A 208 5.47 21.51 10.01
N SER A 209 5.86 22.70 10.41
CA SER A 209 6.99 22.92 11.34
C SER A 209 6.53 23.81 12.49
N GLU A 210 7.13 23.59 13.65
CA GLU A 210 6.92 24.40 14.85
C GLU A 210 8.26 24.98 15.28
N TRP A 211 8.26 26.24 15.72
CA TRP A 211 9.47 26.97 16.15
C TRP A 211 10.59 27.03 15.08
N GLU A 212 10.23 27.11 13.80
CA GLU A 212 11.19 27.28 12.71
C GLU A 212 11.91 28.62 12.86
N LYS A 213 13.24 28.62 12.77
CA LYS A 213 14.08 29.80 12.96
C LYS A 213 14.50 30.36 11.62
N ILE A 214 14.02 31.56 11.28
CA ILE A 214 14.22 32.13 9.96
C ILE A 214 14.94 33.48 10.06
N PRO A 215 16.21 33.59 9.62
CA PRO A 215 16.94 34.85 9.61
C PRO A 215 16.48 35.71 8.45
N LEU A 216 15.83 36.85 8.75
CA LEU A 216 15.17 37.65 7.70
C LEU A 216 16.12 38.17 6.62
N ARG A 217 17.35 38.53 6.98
CA ARG A 217 18.38 38.96 6.02
C ARG A 217 18.72 37.93 4.95
N GLN A 218 18.56 36.64 5.25
CA GLN A 218 18.94 35.56 4.35
C GLN A 218 17.75 34.98 3.59
N THR A 219 16.55 35.50 3.85
CA THR A 219 15.33 35.02 3.18
C THR A 219 15.10 35.72 1.86
N ALA A 220 14.42 35.01 0.95
CA ALA A 220 14.00 35.60 -0.32
C ALA A 220 13.14 36.85 -0.07
N PRO A 221 13.28 37.93 -0.87
CA PRO A 221 12.58 39.20 -0.64
C PRO A 221 11.06 39.06 -0.46
N PHE A 222 10.44 38.17 -1.23
CA PHE A 222 9.02 37.88 -1.13
C PHE A 222 8.60 37.34 0.25
N PHE A 223 9.44 36.47 0.83
CA PHE A 223 9.17 35.87 2.13
C PHE A 223 9.46 36.87 3.26
N SER A 224 10.49 37.71 3.11
CA SER A 224 10.80 38.74 4.09
C SER A 224 9.74 39.84 4.13
N GLU A 225 9.18 40.26 2.98
CA GLU A 225 8.04 41.18 2.91
C GLU A 225 6.86 40.63 3.72
N SER A 226 6.47 39.39 3.44
CA SER A 226 5.36 38.70 4.08
C SER A 226 5.49 38.66 5.61
N LEU A 227 6.66 38.30 6.11
CA LEU A 227 6.91 38.19 7.54
C LEU A 227 6.92 39.56 8.23
N LYS A 228 7.49 40.61 7.61
CA LYS A 228 7.52 41.97 8.19
C LYS A 228 6.14 42.60 8.33
N MET A 229 5.15 42.13 7.56
CA MET A 229 3.75 42.55 7.72
C MET A 229 3.09 41.98 8.98
N MET A 230 3.65 40.90 9.54
CA MET A 230 3.10 40.23 10.71
C MET A 230 3.54 40.89 12.02
N SER A 231 2.77 40.62 13.08
CA SER A 231 3.08 41.02 14.46
C SER A 231 3.24 39.78 15.34
N ILE A 232 4.09 39.80 16.36
CA ILE A 232 4.22 38.66 17.29
C ILE A 232 2.83 38.23 17.81
N GLY A 233 2.55 36.94 17.75
CA GLY A 233 1.29 36.30 18.13
C GLY A 233 0.22 36.28 17.03
N SER A 234 0.46 36.93 15.89
CA SER A 234 -0.47 36.94 14.75
C SER A 234 -0.34 35.69 13.90
N THR A 235 -1.41 35.36 13.17
CA THR A 235 -1.45 34.25 12.21
C THR A 235 -2.02 34.74 10.90
N TYR A 236 -1.28 34.48 9.83
CA TYR A 236 -1.60 34.88 8.47
C TYR A 236 -1.67 33.65 7.58
N ARG A 237 -2.54 33.69 6.57
CA ARG A 237 -2.48 32.80 5.41
C ARG A 237 -1.89 33.59 4.26
N PHE A 238 -0.92 33.01 3.58
CA PHE A 238 -0.37 33.53 2.33
C PHE A 238 -0.69 32.56 1.19
N CYS A 239 -1.24 33.09 0.11
CA CYS A 239 -1.59 32.34 -1.08
C CYS A 239 -0.50 32.52 -2.15
N MET A 240 0.28 31.47 -2.37
CA MET A 240 1.41 31.56 -3.28
C MET A 240 0.91 31.42 -4.72
N PRO A 241 1.52 32.16 -5.66
CA PRO A 241 1.27 31.91 -7.07
C PRO A 241 1.69 30.48 -7.44
N LYS A 242 0.92 29.84 -8.32
CA LYS A 242 1.26 28.53 -8.85
C LYS A 242 2.58 28.62 -9.63
N ALA A 243 3.58 27.81 -9.26
CA ALA A 243 4.81 27.71 -10.05
C ALA A 243 4.51 27.10 -11.43
N ALA A 244 5.22 27.53 -12.48
CA ALA A 244 4.94 27.17 -13.88
C ALA A 244 4.86 25.65 -14.14
N ASN A 245 5.64 24.86 -13.40
CA ASN A 245 5.71 23.40 -13.55
C ASN A 245 5.04 22.62 -12.41
N ALA A 246 4.38 23.31 -11.46
CA ALA A 246 3.69 22.63 -10.37
C ALA A 246 2.32 22.09 -10.84
N ALA A 247 1.89 20.95 -10.30
CA ALA A 247 0.55 20.43 -10.55
C ALA A 247 -0.54 21.37 -9.99
N SER A 248 -0.26 21.99 -8.85
CA SER A 248 -1.17 22.87 -8.10
C SER A 248 -0.37 23.98 -7.38
N ALA A 249 -1.07 25.02 -6.91
CA ALA A 249 -0.48 26.02 -6.01
C ALA A 249 -0.43 25.47 -4.57
N SER A 250 0.54 25.94 -3.78
CA SER A 250 0.58 25.69 -2.34
C SER A 250 0.36 26.99 -1.60
N ASN A 251 -0.45 26.95 -0.54
CA ASN A 251 -0.65 28.07 0.37
C ASN A 251 0.02 27.74 1.70
N VAL A 252 0.33 28.78 2.49
CA VAL A 252 0.98 28.62 3.79
C VAL A 252 0.24 29.41 4.86
N ILE A 253 -0.04 28.75 5.98
CA ILE A 253 -0.46 29.41 7.22
C ILE A 253 0.80 29.60 8.06
N VAL A 254 1.05 30.82 8.50
CA VAL A 254 2.21 31.18 9.32
C VAL A 254 1.71 31.85 10.59
N THR A 255 2.19 31.36 11.73
CA THR A 255 2.05 32.05 13.03
C THR A 255 3.40 32.61 13.42
N LEU A 256 3.48 33.92 13.64
CA LEU A 256 4.69 34.55 14.16
C LEU A 256 4.73 34.37 15.68
N VAL A 257 5.60 33.48 16.15
CA VAL A 257 5.65 33.06 17.56
C VAL A 257 6.47 34.03 18.39
N ASP A 258 7.68 34.37 17.94
CA ASP A 258 8.63 35.20 18.67
C ASP A 258 9.64 35.88 17.73
N LEU A 259 10.36 36.88 18.25
CA LEU A 259 11.48 37.54 17.58
C LEU A 259 12.73 37.44 18.45
N ARG A 260 13.86 37.10 17.84
CA ARG A 260 15.17 37.13 18.48
C ARG A 260 16.12 38.01 17.66
N PRO A 261 17.12 38.65 18.30
CA PRO A 261 18.22 39.24 17.55
C PRO A 261 18.89 38.17 16.69
N ALA A 262 19.12 38.47 15.40
CA ALA A 262 19.90 37.56 14.57
C ALA A 262 21.33 37.44 15.12
N PRO A 263 21.95 36.24 15.06
CA PRO A 263 23.37 36.09 15.39
C PRO A 263 24.20 37.08 14.57
N ALA A 264 25.23 37.66 15.17
CA ALA A 264 26.22 38.40 14.40
C ALA A 264 26.79 37.45 13.34
N ALA A 265 26.91 37.90 12.10
CA ALA A 265 27.62 37.13 11.10
C ALA A 265 29.07 36.99 11.57
N ASP A 266 29.51 35.77 11.88
CA ASP A 266 30.92 35.48 12.05
C ASP A 266 31.60 35.80 10.71
N ASN A 267 32.41 36.86 10.69
CA ASN A 267 33.21 37.27 9.54
C ASN A 267 34.41 36.33 9.34
#